data_AF-A0A8T7MN15-F1
#
_entry.id   AF-A0A8T7MN15-F1
#
_cell.length_a   1.000
_cell.length_b   1.000
_cell.length_c   1.000
_cell.angle_alpha   90.00
_cell.angle_beta   90.00
_cell.angle_gamma   90.00
#
_symmetry.space_group_name_H-M   'P 1'
#
loop_
_entity.id
_entity.type
_entity.pdbx_description
1 polymer ?
#
loop_
_entity_poly.entity_id
_entity_poly.type
_entity_poly.pdbx_seq_one_letter_code
_entity_poly.pdbx_strand_id
1 'polypeptide(L)'
;MTLTQIELNSCHPVRTGGGNSLRALCPYHGSDHQRSLRVNLITGRFECFACGAWGYTEDAREKWRTDHSPQNVKASAGRSAGRSAGHSTGRADLAGLPSTRQVRSETSNPITKSSISNQPTARPVPTPLLRQSQKRPEPARNDLPELLQGYQTALLGSRGEDYLHQRKIPLDLARQYGVGYAPSGKWAHFARDWKYGRVIVPHTDPDGRIINLYGRAVGSKDDVPKEMRHDHLPGDKGYFNAMALTNLAFKADEPLYICEGVFDALSLIAAGLTRTIAIIGVNGWRWDWARNVSSLVFALDNDETGQRAWRELARVSKLKGKKVGFLPVEAYGGCKDVNEAWQIGKLSLEPAPPEILSPSPIREPELLPPTVNSTQGVISSSSADRTADWALERLPDRTADRDPRPDLVTDSHFWQQLLECASCLVEPEIFGALHGLRCCGVQITQRGSTLILVPGELSPEEYVTAWNDCLSGRGKLVDGLLAQIEP
;
A
#
# COMPACT_ATOMS: atom_id res chain seq x y z
N MET A 1 8.01 10.33 9.83
CA MET A 1 6.71 10.88 9.37
C MET A 1 6.00 11.59 10.54
N THR A 2 4.85 12.22 10.29
CA THR A 2 4.00 12.82 11.33
C THR A 2 2.65 12.11 11.27
N LEU A 3 2.17 11.65 12.42
CA LEU A 3 0.83 11.06 12.57
C LEU A 3 -0.04 12.05 13.34
N THR A 4 -1.02 12.63 12.66
CA THR A 4 -1.97 13.56 13.27
C THR A 4 -2.94 12.81 14.19
N GLN A 5 -3.53 13.51 15.15
CA GLN A 5 -4.53 12.91 16.03
C GLN A 5 -5.77 12.46 15.24
N ILE A 6 -6.11 13.17 14.15
CA ILE A 6 -7.22 12.86 13.25
C ILE A 6 -6.95 11.54 12.51
N GLU A 7 -5.75 11.35 11.95
CA GLU A 7 -5.35 10.10 11.30
C GLU A 7 -5.37 8.94 12.31
N LEU A 8 -4.83 9.14 13.51
CA LEU A 8 -4.79 8.12 14.56
C LEU A 8 -6.19 7.67 14.99
N ASN A 9 -7.12 8.61 15.18
CA ASN A 9 -8.50 8.33 15.56
C ASN A 9 -9.26 7.59 14.45
N SER A 10 -8.98 7.93 13.19
CA SER A 10 -9.62 7.33 12.02
C SER A 10 -9.11 5.91 11.70
N CYS A 11 -8.05 5.47 12.40
CA CYS A 11 -7.41 4.18 12.21
C CYS A 11 -7.87 3.11 13.21
N HIS A 12 -9.03 3.28 13.84
CA HIS A 12 -9.59 2.34 14.83
C HIS A 12 -8.57 1.94 15.91
N PRO A 13 -8.05 2.93 16.65
CA PRO A 13 -7.01 2.71 17.63
C PRO A 13 -7.52 1.90 18.83
N VAL A 14 -6.71 0.96 19.28
CA VAL A 14 -6.97 0.05 20.40
C VAL A 14 -5.81 0.15 21.38
N ARG A 15 -6.08 0.31 22.68
CA ARG A 15 -5.01 0.44 23.67
C ARG A 15 -4.44 -0.93 24.03
N THR A 16 -3.12 -1.02 24.06
CA THR A 16 -2.40 -2.28 24.35
C THR A 16 -1.32 -2.07 25.41
N GLY A 17 -0.87 -3.15 26.05
CA GLY A 17 0.30 -3.11 26.95
C GLY A 17 0.14 -2.17 28.16
N GLY A 18 -0.92 -2.36 28.94
CA GLY A 18 -1.16 -1.60 30.17
C GLY A 18 -1.50 -0.11 29.96
N GLY A 19 -1.90 0.28 28.74
CA GLY A 19 -2.34 1.64 28.42
C GLY A 19 -1.24 2.59 27.94
N ASN A 20 0.02 2.15 27.86
CA ASN A 20 1.16 2.96 27.41
C ASN A 20 1.43 2.86 25.90
N SER A 21 0.73 1.95 25.21
CA SER A 21 0.84 1.77 23.77
C SER A 21 -0.55 1.64 23.14
N LEU A 22 -0.61 1.93 21.85
CA LEU A 22 -1.83 1.92 21.06
C LEU A 22 -1.53 1.17 19.77
N ARG A 23 -2.43 0.27 19.35
CA ARG A 23 -2.41 -0.42 18.06
C ARG A 23 -3.53 0.10 17.17
N ALA A 24 -3.23 0.45 15.93
CA ALA A 24 -4.20 0.99 14.99
C ALA A 24 -3.98 0.40 13.60
N LEU A 25 -4.97 0.51 12.72
CA LEU A 25 -4.76 0.29 11.29
C LEU A 25 -3.72 1.29 10.79
N CYS A 26 -2.91 0.89 9.82
CA CYS A 26 -1.88 1.78 9.32
C CYS A 26 -2.43 2.76 8.28
N PRO A 27 -2.37 4.09 8.51
CA PRO A 27 -2.80 5.08 7.52
C PRO A 27 -1.82 5.19 6.33
N TYR A 28 -0.64 4.57 6.43
CA TYR A 28 0.42 4.72 5.44
C TYR A 28 0.32 3.72 4.29
N HIS A 29 -0.02 2.45 4.55
CA HIS A 29 -0.26 1.45 3.50
C HIS A 29 -1.74 1.08 3.32
N GLY A 30 -2.63 1.63 4.15
CA GLY A 30 -4.05 1.32 4.10
C GLY A 30 -4.40 0.08 4.91
N SER A 31 -5.60 -0.47 4.67
CA SER A 31 -6.08 -1.66 5.38
C SER A 31 -5.32 -2.90 4.91
N ASP A 32 -4.48 -3.45 5.77
CA ASP A 32 -4.07 -4.85 5.78
C ASP A 32 -5.04 -5.73 6.59
N HIS A 33 -6.20 -5.17 7.00
CA HIS A 33 -7.13 -5.75 7.98
C HIS A 33 -6.47 -6.13 9.32
N GLN A 34 -5.27 -5.61 9.59
CA GLN A 34 -4.48 -5.85 10.80
C GLN A 34 -4.15 -4.52 11.49
N ARG A 35 -4.15 -4.47 12.82
CA ARG A 35 -3.69 -3.26 13.54
C ARG A 35 -2.17 -3.21 13.57
N SER A 36 -1.55 -3.06 12.40
CA SER A 36 -0.10 -3.14 12.21
C SER A 36 0.65 -1.89 12.67
N LEU A 37 -0.02 -0.76 12.87
CA LEU A 37 0.55 0.45 13.46
C LEU A 37 0.59 0.34 14.98
N ARG A 38 1.75 0.55 15.60
CA ARG A 38 1.92 0.75 17.05
C ARG A 38 2.33 2.18 17.31
N VAL A 39 1.69 2.82 18.27
CA VAL A 39 2.02 4.14 18.80
C VAL A 39 2.39 3.99 20.27
N ASN A 40 3.56 4.47 20.67
CA ASN A 40 3.96 4.59 22.07
C ASN A 40 3.47 5.93 22.60
N LEU A 41 2.54 5.91 23.56
CA LEU A 41 1.85 7.12 24.03
C LEU A 41 2.74 8.01 24.92
N ILE A 42 3.83 7.47 25.49
CA ILE A 42 4.79 8.23 26.31
C ILE A 42 5.70 9.09 25.44
N THR A 43 6.21 8.49 24.36
CA THR A 43 7.18 9.13 23.46
C THR A 43 6.54 9.76 22.23
N GLY A 44 5.27 9.42 21.95
CA GLY A 44 4.57 9.71 20.71
C GLY A 44 5.19 9.06 19.47
N ARG A 45 6.17 8.16 19.61
CA ARG A 45 6.75 7.45 18.49
C ARG A 45 5.75 6.43 17.96
N PHE A 46 5.59 6.34 16.64
CA PHE A 46 4.85 5.26 16.01
C PHE A 46 5.73 4.44 15.06
N GLU A 47 5.34 3.20 14.84
CA GLU A 47 5.92 2.28 13.88
C GLU A 47 4.86 1.31 13.36
N CYS A 48 4.85 1.05 12.05
CA CYS A 48 4.02 0.05 11.43
C CYS A 48 4.84 -1.20 11.12
N PHE A 49 4.43 -2.36 11.63
CA PHE A 49 5.14 -3.61 11.44
C PHE A 49 4.95 -4.23 10.05
N ALA A 50 3.89 -3.86 9.33
CA ALA A 50 3.63 -4.33 7.98
C ALA A 50 4.42 -3.54 6.90
N CYS A 51 4.30 -2.21 6.86
CA CYS A 51 4.99 -1.38 5.85
C CYS A 51 6.28 -0.69 6.32
N GLY A 52 6.65 -0.82 7.59
CA GLY A 52 7.82 -0.13 8.16
C GLY A 52 7.67 1.39 8.34
N ALA A 53 6.47 1.96 8.14
CA ALA A 53 6.24 3.39 8.34
C ALA A 53 6.47 3.78 9.81
N TRP A 54 7.31 4.78 10.06
CA TRP A 54 7.62 5.23 11.42
C TRP A 54 7.74 6.75 11.53
N GLY A 55 7.56 7.27 12.73
CA GLY A 55 7.63 8.70 12.99
C GLY A 55 7.19 9.06 14.40
N TYR A 56 6.73 10.30 14.54
CA TYR A 56 6.21 10.84 15.79
C TYR A 56 4.80 11.38 15.56
N THR A 57 3.95 11.32 16.57
CA THR A 57 2.66 12.02 16.57
C THR A 57 2.88 13.52 16.46
N GLU A 58 1.88 14.21 15.94
CA GLU A 58 1.86 15.67 15.87
C GLU A 58 2.10 16.30 17.25
N ASP A 59 1.41 15.82 18.28
CA ASP A 59 1.57 16.27 19.67
C ASP A 59 3.00 16.13 20.18
N ALA A 60 3.68 15.00 19.88
CA ALA A 60 5.06 14.80 20.31
C ALA A 60 6.04 15.73 19.59
N ARG A 61 5.75 16.11 18.33
CA ARG A 61 6.55 17.10 17.60
C ARG A 61 6.30 18.52 18.09
N GLU A 62 5.06 18.86 18.42
CA GLU A 62 4.72 20.17 19.00
C GLU A 62 5.33 20.33 20.38
N LYS A 63 5.27 19.29 21.21
CA LYS A 63 5.96 19.25 22.50
C LYS A 63 7.47 19.46 22.32
N TRP A 64 8.09 18.72 21.40
CA TRP A 64 9.52 18.90 21.09
C TRP A 64 9.84 20.33 20.63
N ARG A 65 9.02 20.92 19.74
CA ARG A 65 9.20 22.29 19.25
C ARG A 65 9.05 23.32 20.37
N THR A 66 8.08 23.12 21.26
CA THR A 66 7.85 23.99 22.42
C THR A 66 9.02 23.90 23.41
N ASP A 67 9.51 22.69 23.69
CA ASP A 67 10.65 22.45 24.57
C ASP A 67 11.95 23.05 24.01
N HIS A 68 12.09 23.11 22.68
CA HIS A 68 13.28 23.60 21.98
C HIS A 68 13.09 24.98 21.33
N SER A 69 12.00 25.70 21.66
CA SER A 69 11.78 27.07 21.23
C SER A 69 12.83 28.00 21.87
N PRO A 70 13.36 29.00 21.15
CA PRO A 70 14.32 29.98 21.69
C PRO A 70 13.84 30.68 22.97
N GLN A 71 12.52 30.76 23.18
CA GLN A 71 11.91 31.32 24.39
C GLN A 71 12.00 30.38 25.60
N ASN A 72 11.87 29.06 25.37
CA ASN A 72 11.90 28.04 26.42
C ASN A 72 13.32 27.57 26.76
N VAL A 73 14.24 27.59 25.80
CA VAL A 73 15.67 27.35 26.03
C VAL A 73 16.26 28.43 26.96
N LYS A 74 15.74 29.67 26.93
CA LYS A 74 16.09 30.73 27.90
C LYS A 74 15.47 30.51 29.28
N ALA A 75 14.27 29.92 29.37
CA ALA A 75 13.62 29.60 30.64
C ALA A 75 14.27 28.39 31.35
N SER A 76 14.80 27.41 30.61
CA SER A 76 15.53 26.25 31.15
C SER A 76 17.01 26.56 31.47
N ALA A 77 17.64 27.45 30.70
CA ALA A 77 18.95 28.02 31.06
C ALA A 77 18.87 28.93 32.30
N GLY A 78 17.76 29.63 32.50
CA GLY A 78 17.53 30.49 33.67
C GLY A 78 17.13 29.78 34.96
N ARG A 79 16.79 28.47 34.92
CA ARG A 79 16.40 27.69 36.13
C ARG A 79 17.50 26.78 36.68
N SER A 80 18.62 26.64 35.96
CA SER A 80 19.76 25.81 36.39
C SER A 80 20.89 26.61 37.07
N ALA A 81 20.76 27.93 37.20
CA ALA A 81 21.69 28.78 37.93
C ALA A 81 21.03 29.33 39.20
N GLY A 82 20.92 28.48 40.22
CA GLY A 82 20.26 28.87 41.47
C GLY A 82 20.27 27.82 42.56
N ARG A 83 21.37 27.07 42.73
CA ARG A 83 21.66 26.41 44.02
C ARG A 83 23.13 26.60 44.38
N SER A 84 23.28 27.36 45.45
CA SER A 84 24.45 27.80 46.17
C SER A 84 25.43 26.68 46.51
N ALA A 85 26.71 26.91 46.24
CA ALA A 85 27.82 26.49 47.11
C ALA A 85 28.95 27.49 46.92
N GLY A 86 29.38 28.13 48.01
CA GLY A 86 30.25 29.30 48.00
C GLY A 86 31.74 29.00 47.97
N HIS A 87 32.48 30.08 48.22
CA HIS A 87 33.92 30.21 48.52
C HIS A 87 34.92 30.35 47.34
N SER A 88 35.21 31.64 47.04
CA SER A 88 36.54 32.29 47.12
C SER A 88 37.73 31.52 46.53
N THR A 89 38.43 31.98 45.48
CA THR A 89 39.38 33.12 45.47
C THR A 89 40.16 33.10 44.13
N GLY A 90 40.71 34.25 43.70
CA GLY A 90 41.91 34.36 42.84
C GLY A 90 41.70 34.32 41.32
N ARG A 91 41.72 35.48 40.62
CA ARG A 91 42.87 36.00 39.83
C ARG A 91 43.37 35.02 38.75
N ALA A 92 43.03 35.25 37.48
CA ALA A 92 43.83 36.01 36.51
C ALA A 92 45.17 35.34 36.21
N ASP A 93 45.34 34.81 35.00
CA ASP A 93 46.26 35.43 34.04
C ASP A 93 46.16 34.84 32.63
N LEU A 94 46.40 35.74 31.68
CA LEU A 94 46.46 35.54 30.24
C LEU A 94 47.75 34.82 29.82
N ALA A 95 47.66 34.23 28.62
CA ALA A 95 48.60 34.35 27.50
C ALA A 95 49.21 33.03 27.01
N GLY A 96 49.30 32.90 25.68
CA GLY A 96 50.34 32.11 25.03
C GLY A 96 49.89 31.07 24.01
N LEU A 97 49.37 31.52 22.87
CA LEU A 97 49.65 30.89 21.56
C LEU A 97 51.15 31.16 21.18
N PRO A 98 51.76 30.58 20.12
CA PRO A 98 51.32 29.51 19.21
C PRO A 98 52.44 28.50 18.80
N SER A 99 52.06 27.56 17.92
CA SER A 99 52.76 27.27 16.65
C SER A 99 53.67 26.03 16.52
N THR A 100 53.23 25.19 15.58
CA THR A 100 53.97 24.59 14.44
C THR A 100 54.70 23.24 14.53
N ARG A 101 54.42 22.49 13.44
CA ARG A 101 55.26 21.53 12.67
C ARG A 101 55.44 20.15 13.29
N GLN A 102 54.82 19.12 12.75
CA GLN A 102 55.04 18.43 11.45
C GLN A 102 55.87 17.14 11.64
N VAL A 103 55.22 16.04 11.28
CA VAL A 103 55.70 14.97 10.37
C VAL A 103 56.48 13.80 10.99
N ARG A 104 56.10 12.62 10.44
CA ARG A 104 56.68 11.25 10.49
C ARG A 104 56.33 10.45 11.74
N SER A 105 56.03 9.15 11.69
CA SER A 105 55.95 8.12 10.63
C SER A 105 55.48 6.84 11.33
N GLU A 106 54.94 5.87 10.57
CA GLU A 106 55.17 4.39 10.68
C GLU A 106 55.22 3.77 12.10
N THR A 107 54.51 2.73 12.50
CA THR A 107 54.15 1.46 11.86
C THR A 107 53.54 0.55 12.96
N SER A 108 52.79 -0.48 12.55
CA SER A 108 52.64 -1.79 13.21
C SER A 108 52.03 -1.92 14.63
N ASN A 109 50.84 -2.53 14.66
CA ASN A 109 50.30 -3.47 15.67
C ASN A 109 51.32 -4.56 16.13
N PRO A 110 51.06 -5.45 17.13
CA PRO A 110 49.86 -5.61 17.97
C PRO A 110 50.09 -5.94 19.49
N ILE A 111 48.99 -5.86 20.25
CA ILE A 111 48.54 -6.75 21.35
C ILE A 111 49.51 -7.03 22.52
N THR A 112 49.19 -6.45 23.68
CA THR A 112 49.31 -7.12 24.98
C THR A 112 48.07 -6.89 25.84
N LYS A 113 47.64 -8.00 26.44
CA LYS A 113 46.49 -8.17 27.32
C LYS A 113 46.64 -7.29 28.57
N SER A 114 45.61 -6.54 28.96
CA SER A 114 45.30 -6.39 30.38
C SER A 114 43.84 -5.95 30.63
N SER A 115 43.27 -6.60 31.63
CA SER A 115 42.36 -6.01 32.62
C SER A 115 40.92 -5.71 32.23
N ILE A 116 40.08 -6.69 32.55
CA ILE A 116 38.66 -6.58 32.86
C ILE A 116 38.45 -5.41 33.84
N SER A 117 37.73 -4.39 33.37
CA SER A 117 37.12 -3.37 34.23
C SER A 117 35.63 -3.33 33.91
N ASN A 118 34.82 -3.64 34.92
CA ASN A 118 33.37 -3.63 34.86
C ASN A 118 32.86 -2.21 34.59
N GLN A 119 32.31 -1.98 33.39
CA GLN A 119 31.41 -0.86 33.12
C GLN A 119 30.02 -1.39 32.72
N PRO A 120 28.92 -0.70 33.08
CA PRO A 120 27.58 -1.08 32.69
C PRO A 120 27.45 -1.03 31.17
N THR A 121 27.09 -2.14 30.55
CA THR A 121 26.82 -2.18 29.12
C THR A 121 25.61 -1.30 28.81
N ALA A 122 25.86 -0.17 28.15
CA ALA A 122 24.81 0.57 27.46
C ALA A 122 24.11 -0.43 26.52
N ARG A 123 22.79 -0.59 26.69
CA ARG A 123 21.97 -1.37 25.75
C ARG A 123 22.23 -0.84 24.34
N PRO A 124 22.46 -1.71 23.35
CA PRO A 124 22.56 -1.26 21.97
C PRO A 124 21.27 -0.54 21.61
N VAL A 125 21.39 0.74 21.27
CA VAL A 125 20.32 1.49 20.62
C VAL A 125 19.95 0.66 19.39
N PRO A 126 18.68 0.25 19.22
CA PRO A 126 18.27 -0.46 18.02
C PRO A 126 18.63 0.41 16.83
N THR A 127 19.55 -0.10 15.99
CA THR A 127 19.83 0.45 14.67
C THR A 127 18.47 0.70 14.02
N PRO A 128 18.18 1.91 13.50
CA PRO A 128 16.92 2.17 12.85
C PRO A 128 16.74 1.10 11.77
N LEU A 129 15.67 0.30 11.87
CA LEU A 129 15.26 -0.57 10.77
C LEU A 129 15.15 0.34 9.55
N LEU A 130 16.07 0.13 8.62
CA LEU A 130 16.17 0.86 7.37
C LEU A 130 14.77 0.93 6.77
N ARG A 131 14.37 2.16 6.38
CA ARG A 131 13.23 2.43 5.50
C ARG A 131 13.08 1.26 4.53
N GLN A 132 12.02 0.48 4.62
CA GLN A 132 11.59 -0.26 3.44
C GLN A 132 10.88 0.76 2.55
N SER A 133 11.68 1.61 1.87
CA SER A 133 11.22 2.15 0.59
C SER A 133 10.76 0.95 -0.21
N GLN A 134 9.59 1.00 -0.83
CA GLN A 134 9.25 -0.04 -1.80
C GLN A 134 10.45 -0.15 -2.73
N LYS A 135 11.07 -1.34 -2.77
CA LYS A 135 12.30 -1.55 -3.54
C LYS A 135 12.05 -1.00 -4.93
N ARG A 136 12.95 -0.13 -5.42
CA ARG A 136 12.84 0.40 -6.79
C ARG A 136 12.68 -0.81 -7.71
N PRO A 137 11.69 -0.82 -8.60
CA PRO A 137 11.50 -1.97 -9.47
C PRO A 137 12.75 -2.19 -10.30
N GLU A 138 13.15 -3.44 -10.44
CA GLU A 138 14.30 -3.81 -11.24
C GLU A 138 13.91 -3.96 -12.71
N PRO A 139 14.79 -3.62 -13.66
CA PRO A 139 14.55 -3.90 -15.06
C PRO A 139 14.38 -5.41 -15.26
N ALA A 140 13.35 -5.82 -16.01
CA ALA A 140 13.08 -7.21 -16.34
C ALA A 140 14.26 -7.90 -17.04
N ARG A 141 15.06 -7.11 -17.77
CA ARG A 141 16.28 -7.55 -18.48
C ARG A 141 17.18 -6.34 -18.76
N ASN A 142 18.45 -6.59 -19.07
CA ASN A 142 19.45 -5.53 -19.28
C ASN A 142 19.37 -4.87 -20.66
N ASP A 143 18.84 -5.58 -21.66
CA ASP A 143 18.76 -5.16 -23.06
C ASP A 143 17.36 -4.65 -23.47
N LEU A 144 16.58 -4.16 -22.50
CA LEU A 144 15.27 -3.55 -22.76
C LEU A 144 15.34 -2.37 -23.77
N PRO A 145 16.31 -1.44 -23.66
CA PRO A 145 16.41 -0.34 -24.61
C PRO A 145 16.63 -0.82 -26.05
N GLU A 146 17.55 -1.76 -26.26
CA GLU A 146 17.91 -2.30 -27.57
C GLU A 146 16.73 -3.07 -28.19
N LEU A 147 16.03 -3.88 -27.38
CA LEU A 147 14.81 -4.55 -27.82
C LEU A 147 13.73 -3.57 -28.23
N LEU A 148 13.47 -2.55 -27.39
CA LEU A 148 12.45 -1.55 -27.69
C LEU A 148 12.78 -0.80 -28.97
N GLN A 149 14.04 -0.42 -29.17
CA GLN A 149 14.49 0.25 -30.39
C GLN A 149 14.26 -0.62 -31.64
N GLY A 150 14.53 -1.92 -31.53
CA GLY A 150 14.20 -2.88 -32.59
C GLY A 150 12.70 -2.91 -32.91
N TYR A 151 11.85 -2.95 -31.88
CA TYR A 151 10.39 -2.91 -32.06
C TYR A 151 9.89 -1.58 -32.63
N GLN A 152 10.45 -0.45 -32.21
CA GLN A 152 10.10 0.87 -32.74
C GLN A 152 10.44 0.99 -34.22
N THR A 153 11.60 0.44 -34.63
CA THR A 153 12.02 0.40 -36.04
C THR A 153 11.06 -0.46 -36.87
N ALA A 154 10.54 -1.54 -36.30
CA ALA A 154 9.61 -2.44 -36.96
C ALA A 154 8.15 -1.96 -36.98
N LEU A 155 7.83 -0.78 -36.44
CA LEU A 155 6.45 -0.29 -36.36
C LEU A 155 5.91 0.21 -37.71
N LEU A 156 6.72 0.95 -38.47
CA LEU A 156 6.28 1.58 -39.72
C LEU A 156 6.04 0.53 -40.82
N GLY A 157 4.91 0.64 -41.53
CA GLY A 157 4.43 -0.31 -42.53
C GLY A 157 4.00 -1.65 -41.96
N SER A 158 3.80 -1.76 -40.63
CA SER A 158 3.49 -3.02 -39.96
C SER A 158 2.02 -3.15 -39.59
N ARG A 159 1.61 -4.37 -39.26
CA ARG A 159 0.28 -4.62 -38.66
C ARG A 159 0.06 -3.87 -37.34
N GLY A 160 1.13 -3.50 -36.63
CA GLY A 160 1.06 -2.68 -35.42
C GLY A 160 0.61 -1.25 -35.72
N GLU A 161 1.09 -0.67 -36.82
CA GLU A 161 0.63 0.63 -37.31
C GLU A 161 -0.85 0.56 -37.72
N ASP A 162 -1.25 -0.45 -38.49
CA ASP A 162 -2.66 -0.67 -38.85
C ASP A 162 -3.55 -0.76 -37.59
N TYR A 163 -3.08 -1.47 -36.57
CA TYR A 163 -3.80 -1.62 -35.30
C TYR A 163 -3.97 -0.29 -34.55
N LEU A 164 -2.94 0.56 -34.54
CA LEU A 164 -3.02 1.91 -33.96
C LEU A 164 -3.98 2.79 -34.75
N HIS A 165 -3.92 2.74 -36.09
CA HIS A 165 -4.85 3.45 -36.97
C HIS A 165 -6.30 3.05 -36.74
N GLN A 166 -6.59 1.76 -36.59
CA GLN A 166 -7.93 1.25 -36.27
C GLN A 166 -8.43 1.81 -34.94
N ARG A 167 -7.54 1.92 -33.93
CA ARG A 167 -7.84 2.53 -32.62
C ARG A 167 -7.83 4.05 -32.62
N LYS A 168 -7.66 4.69 -33.78
CA LYS A 168 -7.54 6.15 -33.96
C LYS A 168 -6.41 6.78 -33.15
N ILE A 169 -5.37 6.03 -32.83
CA ILE A 169 -4.18 6.57 -32.17
C ILE A 169 -3.23 7.14 -33.24
N PRO A 170 -2.89 8.44 -33.21
CA PRO A 170 -1.96 9.02 -34.17
C PRO A 170 -0.59 8.33 -34.10
N LEU A 171 -0.04 7.94 -35.25
CA LEU A 171 1.22 7.19 -35.30
C LEU A 171 2.39 7.99 -34.71
N ASP A 172 2.50 9.27 -35.04
CA ASP A 172 3.57 10.13 -34.51
C ASP A 172 3.50 10.25 -32.99
N LEU A 173 2.29 10.33 -32.43
CA LEU A 173 2.09 10.30 -30.99
C LEU A 173 2.54 8.96 -30.39
N ALA A 174 2.11 7.84 -30.97
CA ALA A 174 2.54 6.53 -30.49
C ALA A 174 4.06 6.38 -30.49
N ARG A 175 4.73 6.83 -31.56
CA ARG A 175 6.19 6.85 -31.68
C ARG A 175 6.86 7.74 -30.64
N GLN A 176 6.32 8.94 -30.39
CA GLN A 176 6.80 9.86 -29.36
C GLN A 176 6.80 9.21 -27.96
N TYR A 177 5.80 8.39 -27.66
CA TYR A 177 5.69 7.66 -26.38
C TYR A 177 6.35 6.28 -26.41
N GLY A 178 7.15 6.03 -27.44
CA GLY A 178 8.02 4.87 -27.53
C GLY A 178 7.33 3.57 -27.93
N VAL A 179 6.13 3.62 -28.49
CA VAL A 179 5.41 2.44 -28.99
C VAL A 179 6.19 1.80 -30.15
N GLY A 180 6.23 0.46 -30.16
CA GLY A 180 6.83 -0.34 -31.22
C GLY A 180 5.95 -1.52 -31.64
N TYR A 181 6.48 -2.37 -32.50
CA TYR A 181 5.82 -3.59 -32.95
C TYR A 181 6.77 -4.78 -32.93
N ALA A 182 6.32 -5.88 -32.32
CA ALA A 182 6.96 -7.18 -32.41
C ALA A 182 6.20 -8.01 -33.45
N PRO A 183 6.83 -8.41 -34.58
CA PRO A 183 6.22 -9.38 -35.49
C PRO A 183 5.89 -10.71 -34.81
N SER A 184 5.08 -11.52 -35.47
CA SER A 184 4.76 -12.88 -35.01
C SER A 184 6.05 -13.66 -34.69
N GLY A 185 6.08 -14.29 -33.52
CA GLY A 185 7.24 -15.03 -33.01
C GLY A 185 8.45 -14.18 -32.60
N LYS A 186 8.38 -12.85 -32.65
CA LYS A 186 9.47 -11.93 -32.28
C LYS A 186 9.28 -11.26 -30.92
N TRP A 187 8.20 -11.56 -30.21
CA TRP A 187 8.00 -11.10 -28.85
C TRP A 187 8.98 -11.79 -27.89
N ALA A 188 9.76 -11.01 -27.14
CA ALA A 188 10.90 -11.49 -26.36
C ALA A 188 10.53 -12.19 -25.03
N HIS A 189 9.42 -12.94 -25.02
CA HIS A 189 8.97 -13.73 -23.89
C HIS A 189 9.04 -15.23 -24.24
N PHE A 190 9.81 -15.98 -23.44
CA PHE A 190 10.17 -17.37 -23.67
C PHE A 190 9.14 -18.44 -23.27
N ALA A 191 7.98 -18.05 -22.70
CA ALA A 191 7.07 -19.02 -22.09
C ALA A 191 6.15 -19.73 -23.10
N ARG A 192 5.90 -19.14 -24.27
CA ARG A 192 4.88 -19.61 -25.23
C ARG A 192 5.25 -19.22 -26.65
N ASP A 193 4.70 -19.96 -27.62
CA ASP A 193 4.74 -19.58 -29.03
C ASP A 193 3.77 -18.40 -29.30
N TRP A 194 4.34 -17.21 -29.44
CA TRP A 194 3.58 -15.98 -29.65
C TRP A 194 3.32 -15.74 -31.14
N LYS A 195 2.40 -16.53 -31.71
CA LYS A 195 2.01 -16.51 -33.13
C LYS A 195 1.32 -15.21 -33.61
N TYR A 196 0.92 -14.33 -32.71
CA TYR A 196 0.31 -13.04 -33.05
C TYR A 196 1.34 -11.93 -32.91
N GLY A 197 1.46 -11.07 -33.91
CA GLY A 197 2.24 -9.84 -33.78
C GLY A 197 1.68 -8.97 -32.65
N ARG A 198 2.51 -8.14 -32.04
CA ARG A 198 2.15 -7.36 -30.84
C ARG A 198 2.55 -5.90 -30.98
N VAL A 199 1.66 -4.99 -30.62
CA VAL A 199 2.03 -3.60 -30.30
C VAL A 199 2.74 -3.61 -28.95
N ILE A 200 3.95 -3.06 -28.92
CA ILE A 200 4.83 -3.05 -27.75
C ILE A 200 4.86 -1.66 -27.14
N VAL A 201 4.79 -1.58 -25.82
CA VAL A 201 4.79 -0.32 -25.08
C VAL A 201 5.78 -0.41 -23.93
N PRO A 202 6.64 0.61 -23.73
CA PRO A 202 7.53 0.66 -22.59
C PRO A 202 6.77 0.92 -21.28
N HIS A 203 7.13 0.16 -20.25
CA HIS A 203 6.85 0.50 -18.87
C HIS A 203 8.10 1.14 -18.27
N THR A 204 7.99 2.34 -17.74
CA THR A 204 9.11 3.07 -17.15
C THR A 204 8.89 3.31 -15.66
N ASP A 205 9.96 3.70 -14.97
CA ASP A 205 9.87 4.40 -13.70
C ASP A 205 9.80 5.93 -13.93
N PRO A 206 9.56 6.74 -12.88
CA PRO A 206 9.42 8.19 -13.02
C PRO A 206 10.69 8.91 -13.50
N ASP A 207 11.85 8.27 -13.44
CA ASP A 207 13.10 8.81 -13.99
C ASP A 207 13.23 8.52 -15.50
N GLY A 208 12.25 7.81 -16.09
CA GLY A 208 12.26 7.42 -17.50
C GLY A 208 13.03 6.14 -17.80
N ARG A 209 13.55 5.45 -16.78
CA ARG A 209 14.25 4.18 -16.98
C ARG A 209 13.24 3.09 -17.36
N ILE A 210 13.51 2.37 -18.44
CA ILE A 210 12.65 1.26 -18.88
C ILE A 210 12.78 0.11 -17.88
N ILE A 211 11.65 -0.28 -17.31
CA ILE A 211 11.52 -1.35 -16.31
C ILE A 211 11.08 -2.64 -16.98
N ASN A 212 10.14 -2.56 -17.92
CA ASN A 212 9.55 -3.73 -18.57
C ASN A 212 8.93 -3.31 -19.92
N LEU A 213 8.50 -4.27 -20.72
CA LEU A 213 7.71 -4.07 -21.93
C LEU A 213 6.35 -4.76 -21.79
N TYR A 214 5.30 -4.06 -22.21
CA TYR A 214 3.97 -4.60 -22.40
C TYR A 214 3.73 -4.91 -23.87
N GLY A 215 3.08 -6.03 -24.16
CA GLY A 215 2.72 -6.45 -25.51
C GLY A 215 1.22 -6.70 -25.66
N ARG A 216 0.55 -5.91 -26.51
CA ARG A 216 -0.83 -6.15 -26.94
C ARG A 216 -0.83 -6.92 -28.27
N ALA A 217 -1.40 -8.11 -28.31
CA ALA A 217 -1.57 -8.85 -29.56
C ALA A 217 -2.48 -8.12 -30.56
N VAL A 218 -2.06 -8.14 -31.83
CA VAL A 218 -2.73 -7.56 -32.98
C VAL A 218 -3.59 -8.64 -33.66
N GLY A 219 -4.87 -8.33 -33.84
CA GLY A 219 -5.87 -9.22 -34.42
C GLY A 219 -7.27 -8.86 -33.91
N SER A 220 -8.31 -9.44 -34.52
CA SER A 220 -9.67 -9.25 -34.03
C SER A 220 -9.88 -9.96 -32.68
N LYS A 221 -11.00 -9.64 -32.00
CA LYS A 221 -11.39 -10.33 -30.76
C LYS A 221 -11.63 -11.83 -31.01
N ASP A 222 -12.00 -12.21 -32.22
CA ASP A 222 -12.29 -13.60 -32.60
C ASP A 222 -11.01 -14.36 -32.96
N ASP A 223 -9.99 -13.66 -33.47
CA ASP A 223 -8.72 -14.28 -33.88
C ASP A 223 -7.77 -14.56 -32.71
N VAL A 224 -7.82 -13.73 -31.66
CA VAL A 224 -6.88 -13.78 -30.53
C VAL A 224 -7.59 -14.14 -29.23
N PRO A 225 -7.28 -15.33 -28.65
CA PRO A 225 -7.83 -15.76 -27.36
C PRO A 225 -7.59 -14.72 -26.26
N LYS A 226 -8.58 -14.54 -25.36
CA LYS A 226 -8.60 -13.46 -24.36
C LYS A 226 -7.33 -13.43 -23.50
N GLU A 227 -6.85 -14.61 -23.11
CA GLU A 227 -5.67 -14.86 -22.30
C GLU A 227 -4.34 -14.58 -23.02
N MET A 228 -4.34 -14.46 -24.35
CA MET A 228 -3.14 -14.15 -25.13
C MET A 228 -3.07 -12.68 -25.58
N ARG A 229 -4.15 -11.91 -25.37
CA ARG A 229 -4.26 -10.52 -25.84
C ARG A 229 -3.25 -9.59 -25.19
N HIS A 230 -2.96 -9.80 -23.92
CA HIS A 230 -2.08 -8.96 -23.11
C HIS A 230 -0.94 -9.79 -22.56
N ASP A 231 0.27 -9.24 -22.58
CA ASP A 231 1.43 -9.90 -21.99
C ASP A 231 2.46 -8.87 -21.51
N HIS A 232 3.29 -9.25 -20.55
CA HIS A 232 4.43 -8.46 -20.08
C HIS A 232 5.65 -9.38 -20.02
N LEU A 233 6.86 -8.83 -20.18
CA LEU A 233 8.04 -9.65 -19.87
C LEU A 233 8.03 -10.02 -18.37
N PRO A 234 8.56 -11.19 -18.00
CA PRO A 234 8.67 -11.58 -16.60
C PRO A 234 9.48 -10.55 -15.79
N GLY A 235 9.06 -10.28 -14.56
CA GLY A 235 9.76 -9.35 -13.65
C GLY A 235 8.87 -8.19 -13.18
N ASP A 236 9.52 -7.19 -12.58
CA ASP A 236 8.84 -6.01 -12.07
C ASP A 236 8.18 -5.21 -13.18
N LYS A 237 7.14 -4.45 -12.83
CA LYS A 237 6.38 -3.63 -13.74
C LYS A 237 6.46 -2.15 -13.34
N GLY A 238 6.67 -1.29 -14.34
CA GLY A 238 6.53 0.17 -14.25
C GLY A 238 5.17 0.64 -14.78
N TYR A 239 5.07 1.92 -15.13
CA TYR A 239 3.88 2.50 -15.77
C TYR A 239 4.17 2.89 -17.19
N PHE A 240 3.12 2.94 -18.01
CA PHE A 240 3.19 3.74 -19.21
C PHE A 240 3.27 5.23 -18.84
N ASN A 241 4.18 5.96 -19.49
CA ASN A 241 4.40 7.40 -19.29
C ASN A 241 4.70 7.82 -17.83
N ALA A 242 5.42 7.00 -17.06
CA ALA A 242 5.65 7.26 -15.64
C ALA A 242 6.35 8.61 -15.36
N MET A 243 7.10 9.16 -16.32
CA MET A 243 7.72 10.49 -16.21
C MET A 243 6.69 11.61 -15.95
N ALA A 244 5.42 11.43 -16.31
CA ALA A 244 4.36 12.41 -16.01
C ALA A 244 4.12 12.63 -14.50
N LEU A 245 4.63 11.72 -13.65
CA LEU A 245 4.58 11.85 -12.19
C LEU A 245 5.53 12.92 -11.65
N THR A 246 6.67 13.13 -12.32
CA THR A 246 7.82 13.91 -11.83
C THR A 246 8.23 15.04 -12.78
N ASN A 247 7.69 15.09 -14.00
CA ASN A 247 8.02 16.11 -14.98
C ASN A 247 7.62 17.51 -14.47
N LEU A 248 8.62 18.38 -14.35
CA LEU A 248 8.49 19.74 -13.82
C LEU A 248 7.80 20.72 -14.79
N ALA A 249 7.53 20.30 -16.03
CA ALA A 249 6.76 21.09 -16.99
C ALA A 249 5.28 21.21 -16.60
N PHE A 250 4.75 20.26 -15.82
CA PHE A 250 3.38 20.28 -15.34
C PHE A 250 3.22 21.18 -14.11
N LYS A 251 2.07 21.85 -13.98
CA LYS A 251 1.79 22.66 -12.81
C LYS A 251 1.59 21.76 -11.58
N ALA A 252 1.86 22.30 -10.39
CA ALA A 252 1.77 21.56 -9.14
C ALA A 252 0.34 21.05 -8.86
N ASP A 253 -0.68 21.77 -9.30
CA ASP A 253 -2.10 21.48 -9.15
C ASP A 253 -2.74 20.81 -10.37
N GLU A 254 -1.99 20.64 -11.46
CA GLU A 254 -2.48 19.98 -12.67
C GLU A 254 -2.79 18.50 -12.38
N PRO A 255 -3.98 18.00 -12.71
CA PRO A 255 -4.36 16.63 -12.41
C PRO A 255 -3.52 15.62 -13.19
N LEU A 256 -3.10 14.56 -12.50
CA LEU A 256 -2.58 13.34 -13.13
C LEU A 256 -3.75 12.42 -13.46
N TYR A 257 -3.94 12.11 -14.73
CA TYR A 257 -4.94 11.14 -15.18
C TYR A 257 -4.36 9.72 -15.12
N ILE A 258 -5.14 8.78 -14.60
CA ILE A 258 -4.73 7.38 -14.41
C ILE A 258 -5.71 6.48 -15.15
N CYS A 259 -5.18 5.68 -16.07
CA CYS A 259 -5.92 4.67 -16.83
C CYS A 259 -5.47 3.24 -16.47
N GLU A 260 -6.32 2.25 -16.75
CA GLU A 260 -5.95 0.83 -16.77
C GLU A 260 -5.22 0.45 -18.06
N GLY A 261 -5.75 0.90 -19.19
CA GLY A 261 -5.22 0.58 -20.51
C GLY A 261 -4.27 1.65 -21.06
N VAL A 262 -3.21 1.20 -21.73
CA VAL A 262 -2.33 2.10 -22.48
C VAL A 262 -3.06 2.83 -23.60
N PHE A 263 -4.05 2.20 -24.25
CA PHE A 263 -4.76 2.82 -25.35
C PHE A 263 -5.69 3.94 -24.87
N ASP A 264 -6.25 3.80 -23.67
CA ASP A 264 -7.00 4.88 -22.99
C ASP A 264 -6.07 6.05 -22.69
N ALA A 265 -4.90 5.77 -22.11
CA ALA A 265 -3.89 6.79 -21.84
C ALA A 265 -3.42 7.50 -23.12
N LEU A 266 -3.11 6.76 -24.19
CA LEU A 266 -2.74 7.33 -25.49
C LEU A 266 -3.89 8.17 -26.08
N SER A 267 -5.15 7.79 -25.87
CA SER A 267 -6.31 8.56 -26.34
C SER A 267 -6.47 9.87 -25.57
N LEU A 268 -6.32 9.86 -24.24
CA LEU A 268 -6.35 11.09 -23.44
C LEU A 268 -5.19 12.02 -23.80
N ILE A 269 -4.00 11.47 -24.02
CA ILE A 269 -2.83 12.23 -24.47
C ILE A 269 -3.10 12.84 -25.86
N ALA A 270 -3.67 12.07 -26.79
CA ALA A 270 -4.06 12.56 -28.12
C ALA A 270 -5.11 13.68 -28.04
N ALA A 271 -5.97 13.65 -27.01
CA ALA A 271 -6.95 14.69 -26.71
C ALA A 271 -6.37 15.90 -25.95
N GLY A 272 -5.05 15.93 -25.70
CA GLY A 272 -4.35 17.06 -25.06
C GLY A 272 -4.09 16.89 -23.56
N LEU A 273 -4.60 15.85 -22.91
CA LEU A 273 -4.33 15.55 -21.51
C LEU A 273 -3.02 14.78 -21.37
N THR A 274 -1.90 15.49 -21.54
CA THR A 274 -0.56 14.89 -21.64
C THR A 274 -0.01 14.38 -20.30
N ARG A 275 -0.53 14.85 -19.16
CA ARG A 275 -0.24 14.33 -17.82
C ARG A 275 -1.06 13.08 -17.49
N THR A 276 -0.91 12.05 -18.32
CA THR A 276 -1.68 10.79 -18.21
C THR A 276 -0.75 9.58 -18.13
N ILE A 277 -1.06 8.65 -17.24
CA ILE A 277 -0.36 7.36 -17.10
C ILE A 277 -1.32 6.19 -17.26
N ALA A 278 -0.77 5.02 -17.62
CA ALA A 278 -1.48 3.75 -17.49
C ALA A 278 -0.75 2.81 -16.53
N ILE A 279 -1.50 2.16 -15.64
CA ILE A 279 -0.98 1.22 -14.64
C ILE A 279 -1.58 -0.17 -14.82
N ILE A 280 -0.92 -1.20 -14.30
CA ILE A 280 -1.42 -2.58 -14.37
C ILE A 280 -2.26 -2.88 -13.13
N GLY A 281 -3.54 -2.52 -13.21
CA GLY A 281 -4.48 -2.66 -12.11
C GLY A 281 -4.09 -1.86 -10.86
N VAL A 282 -4.97 -1.87 -9.86
CA VAL A 282 -4.82 -1.08 -8.63
C VAL A 282 -3.56 -1.46 -7.84
N ASN A 283 -3.21 -2.75 -7.83
CA ASN A 283 -2.00 -3.26 -7.15
C ASN A 283 -0.69 -2.75 -7.77
N GLY A 284 -0.75 -2.21 -9.00
CA GLY A 284 0.39 -1.54 -9.62
C GLY A 284 0.71 -0.18 -8.98
N TRP A 285 -0.19 0.42 -8.20
CA TRP A 285 0.01 1.76 -7.65
C TRP A 285 1.15 1.85 -6.62
N ARG A 286 2.06 2.80 -6.82
CA ARG A 286 3.28 3.02 -6.04
C ARG A 286 3.24 4.41 -5.41
N TRP A 287 2.92 4.45 -4.12
CA TRP A 287 2.83 5.71 -3.36
C TRP A 287 4.12 6.52 -3.36
N ASP A 288 5.26 5.85 -3.39
CA ASP A 288 6.57 6.50 -3.41
C ASP A 288 6.81 7.30 -4.70
N TRP A 289 6.17 6.92 -5.81
CA TRP A 289 6.28 7.62 -7.07
C TRP A 289 5.36 8.83 -7.17
N ALA A 290 4.18 8.74 -6.54
CA ALA A 290 3.16 9.79 -6.58
C ALA A 290 3.26 10.81 -5.43
N ARG A 291 4.40 10.91 -4.72
CA ARG A 291 4.55 11.80 -3.56
C ARG A 291 4.25 13.27 -3.90
N ASN A 292 4.75 13.74 -5.03
CA ASN A 292 4.63 15.13 -5.47
C ASN A 292 3.37 15.42 -6.28
N VAL A 293 2.49 14.43 -6.45
CA VAL A 293 1.24 14.58 -7.18
C VAL A 293 0.15 15.02 -6.22
N SER A 294 -0.39 16.23 -6.41
CA SER A 294 -1.41 16.79 -5.53
C SER A 294 -2.84 16.47 -5.97
N SER A 295 -3.06 16.16 -7.25
CA SER A 295 -4.38 15.89 -7.83
C SER A 295 -4.35 14.65 -8.74
N LEU A 296 -5.32 13.75 -8.53
CA LEU A 296 -5.50 12.51 -9.29
C LEU A 296 -6.88 12.48 -9.92
N VAL A 297 -6.96 12.04 -11.18
CA VAL A 297 -8.22 11.75 -11.88
C VAL A 297 -8.17 10.32 -12.41
N PHE A 298 -9.10 9.47 -11.98
CA PHE A 298 -9.21 8.10 -12.44
C PHE A 298 -10.10 8.02 -13.69
N ALA A 299 -9.54 7.58 -14.82
CA ALA A 299 -10.23 7.36 -16.08
C ALA A 299 -10.25 5.86 -16.39
N LEU A 300 -11.24 5.17 -15.82
CA LEU A 300 -11.32 3.72 -15.73
C LEU A 300 -12.40 3.18 -16.65
N ASP A 301 -12.34 1.88 -16.94
CA ASP A 301 -13.42 1.20 -17.65
C ASP A 301 -14.75 1.39 -16.91
N ASN A 302 -15.80 1.68 -17.66
CA ASN A 302 -17.17 1.80 -17.20
C ASN A 302 -17.81 0.42 -17.02
N ASP A 303 -17.14 -0.49 -16.32
CA ASP A 303 -17.69 -1.78 -15.89
C ASP A 303 -17.70 -1.88 -14.35
N GLU A 304 -18.75 -2.49 -13.79
CA GLU A 304 -19.03 -2.46 -12.35
C GLU A 304 -17.99 -3.25 -11.53
N THR A 305 -17.35 -4.26 -12.15
CA THR A 305 -16.50 -5.24 -11.47
C THR A 305 -15.14 -4.65 -11.05
N GLY A 306 -14.63 -3.63 -11.75
CA GLY A 306 -13.34 -3.00 -11.42
C GLY A 306 -13.41 -1.90 -10.35
N GLN A 307 -14.58 -1.28 -10.13
CA GLN A 307 -14.64 0.00 -9.42
C GLN A 307 -14.31 -0.08 -7.92
N ARG A 308 -14.46 -1.23 -7.25
CA ARG A 308 -14.28 -1.31 -5.78
C ARG A 308 -12.84 -1.02 -5.37
N ALA A 309 -11.86 -1.68 -5.98
CA ALA A 309 -10.44 -1.48 -5.66
C ALA A 309 -9.98 -0.04 -6.02
N TRP A 310 -10.50 0.51 -7.11
CA TRP A 310 -10.23 1.89 -7.52
C TRP A 310 -10.86 2.92 -6.60
N ARG A 311 -12.08 2.69 -6.12
CA ARG A 311 -12.72 3.53 -5.10
C ARG A 311 -11.93 3.50 -3.79
N GLU A 312 -11.38 2.35 -3.42
CA GLU A 312 -10.51 2.25 -2.25
C GLU A 312 -9.20 3.03 -2.46
N LEU A 313 -8.56 2.89 -3.61
CA LEU A 313 -7.37 3.68 -3.95
C LEU A 313 -7.68 5.19 -3.95
N ALA A 314 -8.85 5.60 -4.46
CA ALA A 314 -9.33 6.97 -4.41
C ALA A 314 -9.55 7.46 -2.97
N ARG A 315 -10.14 6.63 -2.11
CA ARG A 315 -10.32 6.92 -0.68
C ARG A 315 -8.98 7.11 0.03
N VAL A 316 -8.03 6.19 -0.16
CA VAL A 316 -6.68 6.29 0.41
C VAL A 316 -5.93 7.52 -0.14
N SER A 317 -6.13 7.85 -1.42
CA SER A 317 -5.56 9.05 -2.02
C SER A 317 -6.04 10.33 -1.34
N LYS A 318 -7.35 10.43 -1.05
CA LYS A 318 -7.92 11.55 -0.28
C LYS A 318 -7.34 11.63 1.13
N LEU A 319 -7.23 10.49 1.83
CA LEU A 319 -6.62 10.44 3.16
C LEU A 319 -5.16 10.91 3.17
N LYS A 320 -4.44 10.73 2.06
CA LYS A 320 -3.08 11.26 1.87
C LYS A 320 -3.04 12.74 1.43
N GLY A 321 -4.15 13.46 1.56
CA GLY A 321 -4.26 14.88 1.25
C GLY A 321 -4.28 15.21 -0.24
N LYS A 322 -4.53 14.22 -1.12
CA LYS A 322 -4.63 14.46 -2.56
C LYS A 322 -6.05 14.86 -2.95
N LYS A 323 -6.18 15.77 -3.91
CA LYS A 323 -7.45 15.99 -4.62
C LYS A 323 -7.72 14.79 -5.50
N VAL A 324 -8.93 14.24 -5.46
CA VAL A 324 -9.27 13.01 -6.18
C VAL A 324 -10.58 13.19 -6.92
N GLY A 325 -10.55 12.82 -8.20
CA GLY A 325 -11.71 12.79 -9.07
C GLY A 325 -11.78 11.53 -9.92
N PHE A 326 -12.91 11.36 -10.58
CA PHE A 326 -13.12 10.36 -11.62
C PHE A 326 -13.49 11.08 -12.91
N LEU A 327 -13.07 10.52 -14.05
CA LEU A 327 -13.59 10.99 -15.32
C LEU A 327 -15.10 10.68 -15.34
N PRO A 328 -15.96 11.69 -15.60
CA PRO A 328 -17.41 11.54 -15.47
C PRO A 328 -17.95 10.57 -16.54
N VAL A 329 -19.05 9.87 -16.23
CA VAL A 329 -19.63 8.85 -17.13
C VAL A 329 -20.04 9.47 -18.48
N GLU A 330 -20.45 10.74 -18.46
CA GLU A 330 -20.81 11.54 -19.63
C GLU A 330 -19.64 11.70 -20.60
N ALA A 331 -18.39 11.73 -20.09
CA ALA A 331 -17.20 11.83 -20.92
C ALA A 331 -17.03 10.63 -21.85
N TYR A 332 -17.53 9.45 -21.45
CA TYR A 332 -17.42 8.21 -22.23
C TYR A 332 -18.49 8.10 -23.31
N GLY A 333 -19.53 8.95 -23.30
CA GLY A 333 -20.59 8.92 -24.32
C GLY A 333 -21.32 7.56 -24.42
N GLY A 334 -21.40 6.82 -23.31
CA GLY A 334 -21.98 5.48 -23.23
C GLY A 334 -21.04 4.34 -23.64
N CYS A 335 -19.77 4.61 -23.93
CA CYS A 335 -18.77 3.58 -24.25
C CYS A 335 -18.23 2.90 -23.00
N LYS A 336 -17.60 1.73 -23.20
CA LYS A 336 -17.01 0.96 -22.12
C LYS A 336 -15.74 1.61 -21.57
N ASP A 337 -14.92 2.18 -22.44
CA ASP A 337 -13.63 2.76 -22.06
C ASP A 337 -13.34 4.04 -22.88
N VAL A 338 -12.25 4.73 -22.51
CA VAL A 338 -11.86 6.01 -23.13
C VAL A 338 -11.52 5.80 -24.59
N ASN A 339 -10.78 4.73 -24.93
CA ASN A 339 -10.37 4.50 -26.30
C ASN A 339 -11.55 4.14 -27.21
N GLU A 340 -12.57 3.46 -26.72
CA GLU A 340 -13.83 3.25 -27.45
C GLU A 340 -14.55 4.58 -27.71
N ALA A 341 -14.68 5.46 -26.70
CA ALA A 341 -15.28 6.79 -26.86
C ALA A 341 -14.50 7.67 -27.85
N TRP A 342 -13.17 7.60 -27.79
CA TRP A 342 -12.25 8.29 -28.70
C TRP A 342 -12.42 7.84 -30.14
N GLN A 343 -12.48 6.52 -30.39
CA GLN A 343 -12.58 5.96 -31.74
C GLN A 343 -13.80 6.46 -32.51
N ILE A 344 -14.91 6.71 -31.80
CA ILE A 344 -16.18 7.17 -32.39
C ILE A 344 -16.40 8.69 -32.26
N GLY A 345 -15.41 9.43 -31.75
CA GLY A 345 -15.48 10.90 -31.60
C GLY A 345 -16.47 11.39 -30.54
N LYS A 346 -16.79 10.55 -29.55
CA LYS A 346 -17.72 10.90 -28.45
C LYS A 346 -17.01 11.24 -27.13
N LEU A 347 -15.69 11.09 -27.05
CA LEU A 347 -14.92 11.47 -25.87
C LEU A 347 -15.05 12.98 -25.63
N SER A 348 -15.65 13.37 -24.50
CA SER A 348 -15.89 14.78 -24.13
C SER A 348 -15.16 15.15 -22.84
N LEU A 349 -14.30 16.17 -22.90
CA LEU A 349 -13.35 16.51 -21.82
C LEU A 349 -13.50 17.95 -21.24
N GLU A 350 -14.52 18.71 -21.65
CA GLU A 350 -14.76 20.13 -21.30
C GLU A 350 -16.11 20.36 -20.59
N PRO A 351 -16.22 21.26 -19.57
CA PRO A 351 -15.47 21.19 -18.31
C PRO A 351 -16.41 21.12 -17.09
N ALA A 352 -16.07 20.26 -16.14
CA ALA A 352 -16.16 20.57 -14.72
C ALA A 352 -15.03 19.79 -14.01
N PRO A 353 -14.23 20.41 -13.12
CA PRO A 353 -13.46 19.63 -12.17
C PRO A 353 -14.46 18.72 -11.43
N PRO A 354 -14.18 17.41 -11.32
CA PRO A 354 -15.12 16.45 -10.79
C PRO A 354 -15.61 16.94 -9.43
N GLU A 355 -16.93 16.85 -9.25
CA GLU A 355 -17.63 17.17 -8.01
C GLU A 355 -16.77 16.66 -6.84
N ILE A 356 -16.19 17.61 -6.12
CA ILE A 356 -15.43 17.32 -4.92
C ILE A 356 -16.48 16.74 -3.99
N LEU A 357 -16.53 15.41 -3.87
CA LEU A 357 -17.28 14.77 -2.81
C LEU A 357 -16.64 15.25 -1.50
N SER A 358 -17.12 16.39 -1.01
CA SER A 358 -17.01 16.83 0.37
C SER A 358 -17.68 15.76 1.21
N PRO A 359 -17.11 15.38 2.36
CA PRO A 359 -17.76 14.44 3.25
C PRO A 359 -19.15 15.00 3.59
N SER A 360 -20.20 14.28 3.18
CA SER A 360 -21.53 14.54 3.71
C SER A 360 -21.45 14.31 5.22
N PRO A 361 -21.95 15.22 6.08
CA PRO A 361 -22.03 14.96 7.50
C PRO A 361 -22.88 13.70 7.69
N ILE A 362 -22.30 12.71 8.36
CA ILE A 362 -23.00 11.51 8.80
C ILE A 362 -24.13 12.02 9.71
N ARG A 363 -25.39 11.90 9.26
CA ARG A 363 -26.53 12.06 10.17
C ARG A 363 -26.53 10.84 11.08
N GLU A 364 -26.34 11.07 12.38
CA GLU A 364 -26.58 10.08 13.41
C GLU A 364 -28.02 9.55 13.29
N PRO A 365 -28.25 8.23 13.34
CA PRO A 365 -29.60 7.69 13.39
C PRO A 365 -30.25 8.08 14.71
N GLU A 366 -31.37 8.78 14.63
CA GLU A 366 -32.22 9.16 15.75
C GLU A 366 -32.74 7.89 16.46
N LEU A 367 -32.37 7.72 17.73
CA LEU A 367 -32.82 6.62 18.59
C LEU A 367 -34.32 6.76 18.86
N LEU A 368 -35.14 5.92 18.24
CA LEU A 368 -36.55 5.76 18.63
C LEU A 368 -36.67 4.83 19.85
N PRO A 369 -37.57 5.13 20.81
CA PRO A 369 -37.70 4.36 22.05
C PRO A 369 -38.45 3.03 21.85
N PRO A 370 -38.28 2.05 22.76
CA PRO A 370 -38.80 0.70 22.59
C PRO A 370 -40.31 0.66 22.87
N THR A 371 -41.06 -0.05 22.02
CA THR A 371 -42.46 -0.41 22.30
C THR A 371 -42.63 -1.93 22.36
N VAL A 372 -43.54 -2.33 23.24
CA VAL A 372 -43.73 -3.63 23.87
C VAL A 372 -44.57 -4.57 22.99
N ASN A 373 -44.25 -5.87 23.04
CA ASN A 373 -44.90 -6.98 22.34
C ASN A 373 -46.38 -7.20 22.68
N SER A 374 -47.16 -7.67 21.70
CA SER A 374 -48.26 -8.64 21.95
C SER A 374 -48.67 -9.43 20.68
N THR A 375 -48.28 -10.71 20.68
CA THR A 375 -49.00 -11.96 20.30
C THR A 375 -49.76 -12.18 18.97
N GLN A 376 -49.37 -13.32 18.36
CA GLN A 376 -50.12 -14.37 17.63
C GLN A 376 -50.38 -14.28 16.11
N GLY A 377 -49.92 -15.31 15.36
CA GLY A 377 -50.74 -15.92 14.29
C GLY A 377 -50.13 -16.24 12.91
N VAL A 378 -49.29 -17.28 12.80
CA VAL A 378 -49.31 -18.36 11.76
C VAL A 378 -49.12 -18.06 10.24
N ILE A 379 -47.92 -18.46 9.75
CA ILE A 379 -47.53 -19.21 8.51
C ILE A 379 -47.87 -18.65 7.11
N SER A 380 -46.85 -18.24 6.32
CA SER A 380 -46.33 -18.99 5.14
C SER A 380 -45.32 -18.20 4.28
N SER A 381 -44.25 -18.92 3.89
CA SER A 381 -43.41 -18.79 2.68
C SER A 381 -42.51 -17.56 2.42
N SER A 382 -41.23 -17.91 2.18
CA SER A 382 -40.12 -17.17 1.52
C SER A 382 -39.31 -16.18 2.37
N SER A 383 -38.37 -16.73 3.15
CA SER A 383 -37.19 -16.02 3.62
C SER A 383 -36.18 -15.93 2.48
N ALA A 384 -36.04 -14.74 1.88
CA ALA A 384 -34.85 -14.38 1.13
C ALA A 384 -33.82 -13.85 2.13
N ASP A 385 -32.82 -14.68 2.41
CA ASP A 385 -31.70 -14.43 3.30
C ASP A 385 -30.91 -13.18 2.89
N ARG A 386 -30.80 -12.23 3.83
CA ARG A 386 -29.71 -11.26 3.89
C ARG A 386 -28.68 -11.81 4.86
N THR A 387 -27.82 -12.71 4.39
CA THR A 387 -26.61 -13.14 5.09
C THR A 387 -25.55 -13.54 4.07
N ALA A 388 -24.32 -13.10 4.32
CA ALA A 388 -23.07 -13.48 3.65
C ALA A 388 -22.89 -13.00 2.20
N ASP A 389 -22.28 -11.82 2.03
CA ASP A 389 -21.71 -11.35 0.75
C ASP A 389 -20.18 -11.20 0.84
N TRP A 390 -19.54 -12.05 1.67
CA TRP A 390 -18.09 -12.10 1.88
C TRP A 390 -17.46 -13.46 1.50
N ALA A 391 -18.22 -14.35 0.87
CA ALA A 391 -17.84 -15.75 0.67
C ALA A 391 -17.22 -16.12 -0.70
N LEU A 392 -17.14 -15.21 -1.67
CA LEU A 392 -16.84 -15.59 -3.06
C LEU A 392 -15.82 -14.66 -3.74
N GLU A 393 -14.59 -14.61 -3.21
CA GLU A 393 -13.42 -14.25 -4.01
C GLU A 393 -12.30 -15.28 -3.83
N ARG A 394 -11.72 -15.68 -4.96
CA ARG A 394 -10.84 -16.85 -5.16
C ARG A 394 -9.74 -16.99 -4.11
N LEU A 395 -9.68 -18.19 -3.56
CA LEU A 395 -8.57 -18.74 -2.77
C LEU A 395 -7.22 -18.52 -3.48
N PRO A 396 -6.20 -17.97 -2.79
CA PRO A 396 -4.83 -17.98 -3.28
C PRO A 396 -4.28 -19.40 -3.34
N ASP A 397 -3.22 -19.55 -4.15
CA ASP A 397 -2.52 -20.78 -4.51
C ASP A 397 -2.25 -21.72 -3.31
N ARG A 398 -2.44 -23.03 -3.51
CA ARG A 398 -2.36 -24.08 -2.49
C ARG A 398 -0.91 -24.34 -2.08
N THR A 399 -0.39 -23.54 -1.17
CA THR A 399 0.65 -23.95 -0.23
C THR A 399 0.15 -23.57 1.15
N ALA A 400 -0.01 -24.53 2.06
CA ALA A 400 -0.43 -24.31 3.44
C ALA A 400 0.26 -23.07 4.03
N ASP A 401 -0.52 -22.00 4.19
CA ASP A 401 -0.01 -20.69 4.57
C ASP A 401 0.42 -20.76 6.04
N ARG A 402 1.65 -20.37 6.32
CA ARG A 402 2.25 -20.46 7.66
C ARG A 402 1.49 -19.55 8.63
N ASP A 403 1.52 -19.89 9.93
CA ASP A 403 0.95 -19.04 10.99
C ASP A 403 1.32 -17.56 10.79
N PRO A 404 0.35 -16.65 10.67
CA PRO A 404 0.58 -15.23 10.36
C PRO A 404 1.23 -14.44 11.50
N ARG A 405 1.39 -15.04 12.68
CA ARG A 405 2.11 -14.48 13.83
C ARG A 405 3.24 -15.42 14.29
N PRO A 406 4.28 -15.64 13.45
CA PRO A 406 5.40 -16.50 13.82
C PRO A 406 6.23 -15.94 15.00
N ASP A 407 6.00 -14.68 15.39
CA ASP A 407 6.55 -14.05 16.59
C ASP A 407 5.91 -14.57 17.90
N LEU A 408 4.68 -15.08 17.85
CA LEU A 408 4.01 -15.72 18.97
C LEU A 408 4.32 -17.22 18.97
N VAL A 409 5.58 -17.53 19.26
CA VAL A 409 6.18 -18.87 19.08
C VAL A 409 5.50 -19.95 19.93
N THR A 410 4.97 -19.60 21.10
CA THR A 410 4.46 -20.54 22.11
C THR A 410 3.32 -21.42 21.63
N ASP A 411 2.47 -20.89 20.76
CA ASP A 411 1.27 -21.55 20.25
C ASP A 411 1.23 -21.63 18.71
N SER A 412 2.34 -21.24 18.07
CA SER A 412 2.45 -21.15 16.62
C SER A 412 2.19 -22.49 15.92
N HIS A 413 2.67 -23.59 16.51
CA HIS A 413 2.43 -24.94 15.99
C HIS A 413 0.95 -25.36 16.02
N PHE A 414 0.22 -25.01 17.09
CA PHE A 414 -1.22 -25.27 17.17
C PHE A 414 -2.00 -24.42 16.16
N TRP A 415 -1.59 -23.17 15.97
CA TRP A 415 -2.21 -22.30 14.97
C TRP A 415 -1.98 -22.76 13.54
N GLN A 416 -0.79 -23.27 13.22
CA GLN A 416 -0.53 -23.87 11.91
C GLN A 416 -1.49 -25.04 11.64
N GLN A 417 -1.62 -25.97 12.58
CA GLN A 417 -2.54 -27.10 12.45
C GLN A 417 -4.01 -26.65 12.37
N LEU A 418 -4.41 -25.67 13.18
CA LEU A 418 -5.79 -25.14 13.16
C LEU A 418 -6.15 -24.51 11.81
N LEU A 419 -5.23 -23.72 11.24
CA LEU A 419 -5.43 -23.09 9.93
C LEU A 419 -5.39 -24.12 8.80
N GLU A 420 -4.56 -25.16 8.91
CA GLU A 420 -4.53 -26.26 7.95
C GLU A 420 -5.85 -27.06 7.97
N CYS A 421 -6.35 -27.43 9.15
CA CYS A 421 -7.66 -28.07 9.29
C CYS A 421 -8.79 -27.18 8.75
N ALA A 422 -8.76 -25.88 9.05
CA ALA A 422 -9.75 -24.92 8.53
C ALA A 422 -9.69 -24.77 7.00
N SER A 423 -8.50 -24.83 6.40
CA SER A 423 -8.32 -24.76 4.94
C SER A 423 -8.91 -25.95 4.19
N CYS A 424 -9.10 -27.08 4.87
CA CYS A 424 -9.68 -28.30 4.32
C CYS A 424 -11.23 -28.32 4.38
N LEU A 425 -11.85 -27.34 5.06
CA LEU A 425 -13.30 -27.26 5.16
C LEU A 425 -13.94 -26.72 3.86
N VAL A 426 -15.20 -27.11 3.65
CA VAL A 426 -16.03 -26.60 2.54
C VAL A 426 -16.45 -25.14 2.79
N GLU A 427 -16.30 -24.62 4.02
CA GLU A 427 -16.59 -23.24 4.41
C GLU A 427 -15.31 -22.37 4.46
N PRO A 428 -14.90 -21.74 3.34
CA PRO A 428 -13.64 -20.96 3.26
C PRO A 428 -13.61 -19.74 4.19
N GLU A 429 -14.78 -19.30 4.61
CA GLU A 429 -15.02 -18.21 5.55
C GLU A 429 -14.38 -18.42 6.94
N ILE A 430 -14.27 -19.68 7.38
CA ILE A 430 -13.70 -20.05 8.69
C ILE A 430 -12.20 -19.81 8.74
N PHE A 431 -11.50 -20.13 7.65
CA PHE A 431 -10.08 -19.89 7.54
C PHE A 431 -9.77 -18.39 7.71
N GLY A 432 -10.49 -17.53 6.98
CA GLY A 432 -10.30 -16.08 7.07
C GLY A 432 -10.57 -15.52 8.48
N ALA A 433 -11.62 -16.00 9.14
CA ALA A 433 -11.96 -15.60 10.50
C ALA A 433 -10.90 -16.00 11.54
N LEU A 434 -10.45 -17.26 11.50
CA LEU A 434 -9.40 -17.78 12.40
C LEU A 434 -8.05 -17.10 12.14
N HIS A 435 -7.69 -16.90 10.87
CA HIS A 435 -6.50 -16.17 10.48
C HIS A 435 -6.53 -14.73 11.03
N GLY A 436 -7.68 -14.05 10.94
CA GLY A 436 -7.87 -12.70 11.49
C GLY A 436 -7.71 -12.63 13.01
N LEU A 437 -8.28 -13.60 13.75
CA LEU A 437 -8.13 -13.69 15.21
C LEU A 437 -6.67 -13.91 15.61
N ARG A 438 -5.96 -14.82 14.93
CA ARG A 438 -4.52 -15.02 15.17
C ARG A 438 -3.74 -13.73 14.95
N CYS A 439 -4.02 -12.99 13.88
CA CYS A 439 -3.36 -11.70 13.62
C CYS A 439 -3.58 -10.68 14.75
N CYS A 440 -4.76 -10.67 15.36
CA CYS A 440 -5.09 -9.84 16.51
C CYS A 440 -4.39 -10.27 17.81
N GLY A 441 -3.65 -11.37 17.80
CA GLY A 441 -2.91 -11.88 18.95
C GLY A 441 -3.73 -12.82 19.85
N VAL A 442 -4.83 -13.37 19.34
CA VAL A 442 -5.51 -14.51 19.98
C VAL A 442 -4.53 -15.67 20.02
N GLN A 443 -4.47 -16.32 21.18
CA GLN A 443 -3.59 -17.45 21.41
C GLN A 443 -4.38 -18.73 21.61
N ILE A 444 -3.76 -19.87 21.34
CA ILE A 444 -4.26 -21.19 21.72
C ILE A 444 -3.57 -21.59 23.03
N THR A 445 -4.36 -22.03 24.01
CA THR A 445 -3.84 -22.61 25.25
C THR A 445 -4.49 -23.95 25.54
N GLN A 446 -3.78 -24.81 26.26
CA GLN A 446 -4.28 -26.09 26.69
C GLN A 446 -5.03 -25.94 28.03
N ARG A 447 -6.29 -26.36 28.05
CA ARG A 447 -7.10 -26.48 29.26
C ARG A 447 -7.46 -27.95 29.46
N GLY A 448 -6.70 -28.63 30.32
CA GLY A 448 -6.83 -30.08 30.51
C GLY A 448 -6.40 -30.85 29.26
N SER A 449 -7.27 -31.69 28.72
CA SER A 449 -7.02 -32.44 27.46
C SER A 449 -7.52 -31.71 26.21
N THR A 450 -7.92 -30.43 26.32
CA THR A 450 -8.52 -29.67 25.21
C THR A 450 -7.75 -28.39 24.92
N LEU A 451 -7.64 -28.04 23.64
CA LEU A 451 -7.12 -26.75 23.20
C LEU A 451 -8.27 -25.74 23.11
N ILE A 452 -8.04 -24.53 23.60
CA ILE A 452 -9.00 -23.43 23.56
C ILE A 452 -8.35 -22.15 23.06
N LEU A 453 -9.16 -21.30 22.42
CA LEU A 453 -8.75 -19.93 22.08
C LEU A 453 -8.87 -19.03 23.31
N VAL A 454 -7.84 -18.22 23.54
CA VAL A 454 -7.78 -17.23 24.61
C VAL A 454 -7.39 -15.86 24.06
N PRO A 455 -7.79 -14.77 24.74
CA PRO A 455 -7.56 -13.41 24.26
C PRO A 455 -6.11 -13.10 23.86
N GLY A 456 -5.14 -13.70 24.54
CA GLY A 456 -3.71 -13.49 24.28
C GLY A 456 -3.32 -12.02 24.47
N GLU A 457 -2.99 -11.34 23.38
CA GLU A 457 -2.64 -9.90 23.40
C GLU A 457 -3.87 -8.97 23.47
N LEU A 458 -5.09 -9.50 23.30
CA LEU A 458 -6.34 -8.75 23.40
C LEU A 458 -6.84 -8.67 24.85
N SER A 459 -7.52 -7.57 25.19
CA SER A 459 -8.36 -7.53 26.38
C SER A 459 -9.58 -8.44 26.23
N PRO A 460 -10.24 -8.86 27.34
CA PRO A 460 -11.44 -9.69 27.27
C PRO A 460 -12.57 -9.10 26.42
N GLU A 461 -12.78 -7.78 26.47
CA GLU A 461 -13.83 -7.09 25.71
C GLU A 461 -13.51 -7.04 24.20
N GLU A 462 -12.25 -6.79 23.86
CA GLU A 462 -11.78 -6.80 22.47
C GLU A 462 -11.83 -8.20 21.87
N TYR A 463 -11.51 -9.23 22.66
CA TYR A 463 -11.64 -10.61 22.25
C TYR A 463 -13.09 -10.99 21.95
N VAL A 464 -14.03 -10.63 22.82
CA VAL A 464 -15.47 -10.89 22.61
C VAL A 464 -15.97 -10.16 21.36
N THR A 465 -15.53 -8.92 21.14
CA THR A 465 -15.90 -8.15 19.94
C THR A 465 -15.37 -8.82 18.68
N ALA A 466 -14.06 -9.12 18.63
CA ALA A 466 -13.44 -9.80 17.50
C ALA A 466 -14.04 -11.19 17.24
N TRP A 467 -14.40 -11.91 18.30
CA TRP A 467 -15.08 -13.19 18.20
C TRP A 467 -16.47 -13.06 17.59
N ASN A 468 -17.28 -12.10 18.05
CA ASN A 468 -18.62 -11.90 17.53
C ASN A 468 -18.61 -11.43 16.07
N ASP A 469 -17.65 -10.58 15.71
CA ASP A 469 -17.53 -10.07 14.34
C ASP A 469 -17.11 -11.17 13.35
N CYS A 470 -16.22 -12.08 13.77
CA CYS A 470 -15.61 -13.06 12.86
C CYS A 470 -16.22 -14.47 12.95
N LEU A 471 -16.75 -14.87 14.10
CA LEU A 471 -17.13 -16.25 14.41
C LEU A 471 -18.52 -16.39 15.07
N SER A 472 -19.36 -15.36 15.03
CA SER A 472 -20.72 -15.44 15.61
C SER A 472 -21.48 -16.66 15.07
N GLY A 473 -22.00 -17.48 15.99
CA GLY A 473 -22.72 -18.72 15.69
C GLY A 473 -21.85 -19.92 15.30
N ARG A 474 -20.52 -19.78 15.19
CA ARG A 474 -19.62 -20.83 14.67
C ARG A 474 -18.72 -21.49 15.73
N GLY A 475 -18.96 -21.21 17.02
CA GLY A 475 -18.14 -21.73 18.12
C GLY A 475 -18.00 -23.26 18.13
N LYS A 476 -19.09 -24.01 17.91
CA LYS A 476 -19.05 -25.49 17.87
C LYS A 476 -18.15 -26.04 16.76
N LEU A 477 -18.06 -25.35 15.62
CA LEU A 477 -17.21 -25.76 14.51
C LEU A 477 -15.73 -25.53 14.87
N VAL A 478 -15.43 -24.40 15.49
CA VAL A 478 -14.08 -24.06 15.98
C VAL A 478 -13.63 -25.04 17.06
N ASP A 479 -14.51 -25.39 18.00
CA ASP A 479 -14.26 -26.41 19.01
C ASP A 479 -13.98 -27.78 18.36
N GLY A 480 -14.73 -28.15 17.31
CA GLY A 480 -14.53 -29.37 16.55
C GLY A 480 -13.22 -29.41 15.75
N LEU A 481 -12.73 -28.26 15.29
CA LEU A 481 -11.41 -28.13 14.67
C LEU A 481 -10.29 -28.26 15.69
N LEU A 482 -10.42 -27.58 16.83
CA LEU A 482 -9.45 -27.66 17.93
C LEU A 482 -9.34 -29.07 18.51
N ALA A 483 -10.44 -29.84 18.51
CA ALA A 483 -10.45 -31.23 18.95
C ALA A 483 -9.71 -32.20 18.02
N GLN A 484 -9.41 -31.80 16.78
CA GLN A 484 -8.63 -32.60 15.82
C GLN A 484 -7.12 -32.40 15.98
N ILE A 485 -6.71 -31.43 16.80
CA ILE A 485 -5.30 -31.07 17.01
C ILE A 485 -4.82 -31.76 18.29
N GLU A 486 -3.73 -32.51 18.19
CA GLU A 486 -3.10 -33.12 19.36
C GLU A 486 -2.36 -32.03 20.18
N PRO A 487 -2.66 -31.88 21.49
CA PRO A 487 -2.00 -30.91 22.37
C PRO A 487 -0.52 -31.17 22.64
#